data_AF-A0A6G3TGQ6-F1
#
_entry.id   AF-A0A6G3TGQ6-F1
#
_cell.length_a   1.000
_cell.length_b   1.000
_cell.length_c   1.000
_cell.angle_alpha   90.00
_cell.angle_beta   90.00
_cell.angle_gamma   90.00
#
_symmetry.space_group_name_H-M   'P 1'
#
loop_
_entity.id
_entity.type
_entity.pdbx_description
1 polymer ?
#
loop_
_entity_poly.entity_id
_entity_poly.type
_entity_poly.pdbx_seq_one_letter_code
_entity_poly.pdbx_strand_id
1 'polypeptide(L)'
;LPDTDAHRVPVAFLAPPAVLALACLVLGPGVAWLQGLLGTYAGQFPAPAHPYHLALWHGAGLALGLSGAAWAGGVLLFLAASPVARAGQRLAWRSADLVFGRMLLALERTALQCTGFVQRGSLSVYLVTTMSVVLAGQIAVLVADEPWTGVPAPRLWDHPAQAAVALLTCAAALLCLGVRRRMKAVVFAGLTGYGTALLFVAQGAPDLALTQFCVETVSMIVFVLVLRRMPVRFEENFSRWRRLLRMPVALAGGAAVAVVVWIMAGHRRADSAGAAMVEETAHHGLKDVVATILVDLRAWDTMGESAVLAAAAIGVTSLIYLHRRADGAEQPVLPLPGDHPHAGLRTAWRASRYESAGLPSGDEGGPERTWLAASATLAPERRSLVLEVVARLIFHPVLVLSVYLLLCAENLPGGGFVAGLTAGVAFIARYLAGGRHELADAVPFKPGVFTGLGLFLSTGVALGGLGDGTVLHGWTWHGHLPVWGDAHLSTAVLFDCGVYLLVLGVVLDIVRALGARIDRQIERAAPRPEAGRA
;
A
#
# COMPACT_ATOMS: atom_id res chain seq x y z
N LEU A 1 32.80 -17.90 -59.75
CA LEU A 1 33.94 -17.26 -59.04
C LEU A 1 35.19 -17.60 -59.83
N PRO A 2 36.03 -16.63 -60.20
CA PRO A 2 37.35 -16.95 -60.75
C PRO A 2 38.10 -17.84 -59.76
N ASP A 3 38.86 -18.81 -60.27
CA ASP A 3 39.65 -19.73 -59.43
C ASP A 3 40.52 -18.90 -58.49
N THR A 4 40.42 -19.19 -57.20
CA THR A 4 41.21 -18.49 -56.18
C THR A 4 42.62 -19.05 -56.27
N ASP A 5 43.63 -18.20 -56.52
CA ASP A 5 45.02 -18.64 -56.61
C ASP A 5 45.41 -19.39 -55.34
N ALA A 6 45.62 -20.70 -55.47
CA ALA A 6 45.98 -21.56 -54.35
C ALA A 6 47.39 -21.21 -53.86
N HIS A 7 47.48 -20.45 -52.77
CA HIS A 7 48.75 -20.12 -52.15
C HIS A 7 49.41 -21.35 -51.53
N ARG A 8 50.73 -21.48 -51.69
CA ARG A 8 51.50 -22.53 -51.01
C ARG A 8 51.38 -22.35 -49.50
N VAL A 9 50.90 -23.38 -48.81
CA VAL A 9 50.76 -23.39 -47.36
C VAL A 9 52.17 -23.35 -46.73
N PRO A 10 52.44 -22.42 -45.81
CA PRO A 10 53.74 -22.34 -45.13
C PRO A 10 54.05 -23.63 -44.35
N VAL A 11 55.32 -24.04 -44.34
CA VAL A 11 55.78 -25.26 -43.66
C VAL A 11 55.42 -25.25 -42.16
N ALA A 12 55.46 -24.09 -41.52
CA ALA A 12 55.07 -23.94 -40.11
C ALA A 12 53.60 -24.30 -39.83
N PHE A 13 52.69 -24.06 -40.80
CA PHE A 13 51.28 -24.41 -40.68
C PHE A 13 51.05 -25.91 -40.95
N LEU A 14 51.84 -26.51 -41.83
CA LEU A 14 51.78 -27.95 -42.14
C LEU A 14 52.47 -28.82 -41.07
N ALA A 15 53.39 -28.26 -40.29
CA ALA A 15 54.19 -29.04 -39.34
C ALA A 15 53.34 -29.80 -38.31
N PRO A 16 52.34 -29.20 -37.61
CA PRO A 16 51.53 -29.95 -36.65
C PRO A 16 50.75 -31.15 -37.24
N PRO A 17 49.96 -31.01 -38.33
CA PRO A 17 49.27 -32.16 -38.92
C PRO A 17 50.25 -33.16 -39.53
N ALA A 18 51.39 -32.72 -40.08
CA ALA A 18 52.42 -33.62 -40.61
C ALA A 18 53.07 -34.47 -39.51
N VAL A 19 53.35 -33.89 -38.33
CA VAL A 19 53.84 -34.63 -37.17
C VAL A 19 52.81 -35.64 -36.70
N LEU A 20 51.52 -35.28 -36.63
CA LEU A 20 50.44 -36.22 -36.26
C LEU A 20 50.31 -37.36 -37.29
N ALA A 21 50.33 -37.06 -38.59
CA ALA A 21 50.25 -38.06 -39.65
C ALA A 21 51.48 -38.99 -39.64
N LEU A 22 52.69 -38.43 -39.46
CA LEU A 22 53.93 -39.19 -39.34
C LEU A 22 53.90 -40.07 -38.09
N ALA A 23 53.40 -39.55 -36.96
CA ALA A 23 53.20 -40.33 -35.74
C ALA A 23 52.23 -41.50 -35.98
N CYS A 24 51.11 -41.31 -36.68
CA CYS A 24 50.21 -42.41 -37.06
C CYS A 24 50.92 -43.45 -37.94
N LEU A 25 51.70 -43.01 -38.92
CA LEU A 25 52.44 -43.89 -39.84
C LEU A 25 53.55 -44.69 -39.14
N VAL A 26 54.21 -44.10 -38.14
CA VAL A 26 55.30 -44.72 -37.38
C VAL A 26 54.77 -45.60 -36.25
N LEU A 27 53.79 -45.12 -35.48
CA LEU A 27 53.26 -45.82 -34.32
C LEU A 27 52.31 -46.96 -34.69
N GLY A 28 51.68 -46.93 -35.87
CA GLY A 28 50.87 -48.04 -36.37
C GLY A 28 51.67 -49.35 -36.49
N PRO A 29 52.74 -49.38 -37.30
CA PRO A 29 53.68 -50.50 -37.35
C PRO A 29 54.48 -50.66 -36.04
N GLY A 30 54.79 -49.56 -35.35
CA GLY A 30 55.48 -49.50 -34.05
C GLY A 30 54.60 -49.89 -32.85
N VAL A 31 53.56 -50.69 -33.05
CA VAL A 31 52.53 -51.03 -32.05
C VAL A 31 53.11 -51.66 -30.77
N ALA A 32 54.24 -52.36 -30.87
CA ALA A 32 54.93 -52.96 -29.73
C ALA A 32 55.40 -51.91 -28.71
N TRP A 33 55.77 -50.71 -29.17
CA TRP A 33 56.13 -49.58 -28.29
C TRP A 33 54.91 -49.03 -27.55
N LEU A 34 53.73 -49.05 -28.19
CA LEU A 34 52.48 -48.61 -27.60
C LEU A 34 51.88 -49.65 -26.64
N GLN A 35 52.08 -50.94 -26.89
CA GLN A 35 51.53 -52.00 -26.05
C GLN A 35 51.98 -51.86 -24.59
N GLY A 36 53.25 -51.53 -24.33
CA GLY A 36 53.75 -51.29 -22.98
C GLY A 36 53.09 -50.09 -22.31
N LEU A 37 52.98 -48.97 -23.02
CA LEU A 37 52.37 -47.73 -22.51
C LEU A 37 50.87 -47.90 -22.25
N LEU A 38 50.11 -48.32 -23.26
CA LEU A 38 48.65 -48.51 -23.15
C LEU A 38 48.29 -49.68 -22.24
N GLY A 39 49.16 -50.69 -22.15
CA GLY A 39 49.01 -51.83 -21.24
C GLY A 39 48.99 -51.43 -19.77
N THR A 40 49.71 -50.37 -19.37
CA THR A 40 49.63 -49.86 -17.99
C THR A 40 48.25 -49.30 -17.64
N TYR A 41 47.60 -48.60 -18.58
CA TYR A 41 46.22 -48.11 -18.41
C TYR A 41 45.22 -49.28 -18.49
N ALA A 42 45.37 -50.16 -19.48
CA ALA A 42 44.50 -51.33 -19.63
C ALA A 42 44.57 -52.27 -18.41
N GLY A 43 45.74 -52.36 -17.76
CA GLY A 43 45.93 -53.11 -16.53
C GLY A 43 45.12 -52.62 -15.33
N GLN A 44 44.59 -51.38 -15.37
CA GLN A 44 43.64 -50.88 -14.35
C GLN A 44 42.26 -51.55 -14.45
N PHE A 45 41.96 -52.22 -15.58
CA PHE A 45 40.71 -52.92 -15.86
C PHE A 45 40.99 -54.38 -16.28
N PRO A 46 41.46 -55.25 -15.37
CA PRO A 46 41.92 -56.60 -15.73
C PRO A 46 40.77 -57.49 -16.24
N ALA A 47 40.97 -58.11 -17.40
CA ALA A 47 40.06 -59.09 -17.99
C ALA A 47 40.79 -60.46 -18.11
N PRO A 48 40.69 -61.36 -17.12
CA PRO A 48 41.51 -62.57 -17.03
C PRO A 48 41.38 -63.53 -18.22
N ALA A 49 40.19 -63.59 -18.84
CA ALA A 49 39.92 -64.45 -20.00
C ALA A 49 40.49 -63.92 -21.33
N HIS A 50 40.81 -62.62 -21.40
CA HIS A 50 41.29 -61.94 -22.60
C HIS A 50 42.39 -60.93 -22.22
N PRO A 51 43.64 -61.40 -22.03
CA PRO A 51 44.73 -60.52 -21.66
C PRO A 51 44.93 -59.45 -22.73
N TYR A 52 45.22 -58.22 -22.30
CA TYR A 52 45.47 -57.11 -23.21
C TYR A 52 46.68 -57.43 -24.10
N HIS A 53 46.43 -57.55 -25.39
CA HIS A 53 47.45 -57.81 -26.39
C HIS A 53 47.16 -56.92 -27.60
N LEU A 54 48.12 -56.07 -27.94
CA LEU A 54 48.00 -55.14 -29.06
C LEU A 54 49.05 -55.49 -30.10
N ALA A 55 48.61 -56.08 -31.21
CA ALA A 55 49.48 -56.38 -32.35
C ALA A 55 48.95 -55.77 -33.64
N LEU A 56 49.85 -55.60 -34.62
CA LEU A 56 49.48 -55.13 -35.96
C LEU A 56 48.70 -56.21 -36.71
N TRP A 57 49.06 -57.47 -36.46
CA TRP A 57 48.48 -58.63 -37.12
C TRP A 57 48.05 -59.66 -36.07
N HIS A 58 46.75 -59.94 -36.03
CA HIS A 58 46.15 -60.92 -35.11
C HIS A 58 45.75 -62.23 -35.83
N GLY A 59 46.17 -62.42 -37.08
CA GLY A 59 45.75 -63.54 -37.93
C GLY A 59 44.41 -63.32 -38.63
N ALA A 60 43.97 -64.34 -39.39
CA ALA A 60 42.67 -64.34 -40.08
C ALA A 60 41.53 -64.60 -39.07
N GLY A 61 41.15 -63.55 -38.33
CA GLY A 61 40.10 -63.59 -37.30
C GLY A 61 38.86 -62.77 -37.65
N LEU A 62 37.84 -62.85 -36.78
CA LEU A 62 36.57 -62.14 -36.92
C LEU A 62 36.75 -60.62 -36.99
N ALA A 63 37.74 -60.06 -36.27
CA ALA A 63 38.05 -58.63 -36.31
C ALA A 63 38.52 -58.16 -37.69
N LEU A 64 39.32 -58.97 -38.41
CA LEU A 64 39.73 -58.67 -39.78
C LEU A 64 38.53 -58.77 -40.73
N GLY A 65 37.67 -59.77 -40.55
CA GLY A 65 36.42 -59.91 -41.30
C GLY A 65 35.48 -58.72 -41.14
N LEU A 66 35.24 -58.26 -39.91
CA LEU A 66 34.42 -57.06 -39.63
C LEU A 66 35.06 -55.79 -40.18
N SER A 67 36.38 -55.65 -40.10
CA SER A 67 37.10 -54.51 -40.70
C SER A 67 36.95 -54.50 -42.23
N GLY A 68 37.06 -55.67 -42.86
CA GLY A 68 36.79 -55.84 -44.29
C GLY A 68 35.34 -55.51 -44.66
N ALA A 69 34.38 -55.94 -43.84
CA ALA A 69 32.96 -55.61 -44.03
C ALA A 69 32.69 -54.09 -43.85
N ALA A 70 33.34 -53.44 -42.89
CA ALA A 70 33.25 -52.00 -42.70
C ALA A 70 33.84 -51.23 -43.89
N TRP A 71 34.98 -51.69 -44.43
CA TRP A 71 35.57 -51.14 -45.66
C TRP A 71 34.66 -51.33 -46.87
N ALA A 72 34.18 -52.55 -47.10
CA ALA A 72 33.27 -52.84 -48.20
C ALA A 72 31.97 -52.02 -48.08
N GLY A 73 31.39 -51.95 -46.87
CA GLY A 73 30.22 -51.13 -46.59
C GLY A 73 30.46 -49.64 -46.80
N GLY A 74 31.61 -49.12 -46.34
CA GLY A 74 32.02 -47.73 -46.57
C GLY A 74 32.18 -47.41 -48.06
N VAL A 75 32.81 -48.30 -48.83
CA VAL A 75 32.93 -48.16 -50.30
C VAL A 75 31.55 -48.19 -50.96
N LEU A 76 30.68 -49.13 -50.59
CA LEU A 76 29.31 -49.20 -51.12
C LEU A 76 28.51 -47.93 -50.82
N LEU A 77 28.62 -47.40 -49.59
CA LEU A 77 27.99 -46.13 -49.20
C LEU A 77 28.58 -44.94 -49.96
N PHE A 78 29.89 -44.95 -50.22
CA PHE A 78 30.55 -43.90 -51.00
C PHE A 78 30.13 -43.93 -52.48
N LEU A 79 30.06 -45.11 -53.09
CA LEU A 79 29.55 -45.27 -54.46
C LEU A 79 28.06 -44.87 -54.54
N ALA A 80 27.30 -45.12 -53.49
CA ALA A 80 25.91 -44.68 -53.34
C ALA A 80 25.76 -43.33 -52.62
N ALA A 81 26.80 -42.48 -52.56
CA ALA A 81 26.79 -41.28 -51.72
C ALA A 81 25.66 -40.30 -52.11
N SER A 82 25.38 -40.15 -53.40
CA SER A 82 24.32 -39.27 -53.89
C SER A 82 22.91 -39.69 -53.42
N PRO A 83 22.43 -40.93 -53.65
CA PRO A 83 21.14 -41.36 -53.14
C PRO A 83 21.09 -41.43 -51.60
N VAL A 84 22.19 -41.84 -50.94
CA VAL A 84 22.28 -41.88 -49.47
C VAL A 84 22.17 -40.49 -48.87
N ALA A 85 22.86 -39.49 -49.42
CA ALA A 85 22.77 -38.10 -48.96
C ALA A 85 21.36 -37.52 -49.15
N ARG A 86 20.70 -37.82 -50.27
CA ARG A 86 19.31 -37.37 -50.51
C ARG A 86 18.33 -38.03 -49.53
N ALA A 87 18.48 -39.33 -49.25
CA ALA A 87 17.68 -40.02 -48.25
C ALA A 87 17.94 -39.46 -46.83
N GLY A 88 19.22 -39.23 -46.52
CA GLY A 88 19.67 -38.62 -45.27
C GLY A 88 19.08 -37.22 -45.06
N GLN A 89 19.04 -36.37 -46.08
CA GLN A 89 18.42 -35.03 -45.97
C GLN A 89 16.91 -35.07 -45.78
N ARG A 90 16.21 -36.08 -46.32
CA ARG A 90 14.77 -36.27 -46.10
C ARG A 90 14.45 -36.80 -44.71
N LEU A 91 15.34 -37.62 -44.16
CA LEU A 91 15.18 -38.24 -42.84
C LEU A 91 15.84 -37.43 -41.72
N ALA A 92 16.70 -36.46 -42.06
CA ALA A 92 17.48 -35.69 -41.11
C ALA A 92 16.55 -35.01 -40.10
N TRP A 93 16.72 -35.39 -38.83
CA TRP A 93 16.14 -34.65 -37.74
C TRP A 93 16.74 -33.24 -37.69
N ARG A 94 15.92 -32.30 -37.20
CA ARG A 94 16.31 -30.90 -37.04
C ARG A 94 17.58 -30.81 -36.19
N SER A 95 18.50 -29.91 -36.54
CA SER A 95 19.73 -29.72 -35.79
C SER A 95 19.44 -29.35 -34.33
N ALA A 96 20.28 -29.85 -33.42
CA ALA A 96 20.15 -29.59 -31.99
C ALA A 96 20.13 -28.08 -31.68
N ASP A 97 20.91 -27.27 -32.40
CA ASP A 97 20.96 -25.81 -32.25
C ASP A 97 19.61 -25.15 -32.55
N LEU A 98 18.90 -25.62 -33.58
CA LEU A 98 17.58 -25.10 -33.93
C LEU A 98 16.53 -25.48 -32.89
N VAL A 99 16.63 -26.67 -32.32
CA VAL A 99 15.73 -27.11 -31.24
C VAL A 99 15.99 -26.29 -29.99
N PHE A 100 17.25 -26.13 -29.58
CA PHE A 100 17.65 -25.32 -28.44
C PHE A 100 17.20 -23.86 -28.59
N GLY A 101 17.47 -23.23 -29.73
CA GLY A 101 17.05 -21.85 -30.00
C GLY A 101 15.53 -21.67 -29.94
N ARG A 102 14.75 -22.65 -30.44
CA ARG A 102 13.29 -22.62 -30.33
C ARG A 102 12.80 -22.77 -28.89
N MET A 103 13.45 -23.61 -28.08
CA MET A 103 13.10 -23.77 -26.67
C MET A 103 13.35 -22.46 -25.90
N LEU A 104 14.47 -21.78 -26.16
CA LEU A 104 14.76 -20.50 -25.52
C LEU A 104 13.72 -19.43 -25.89
N LEU A 105 13.38 -19.32 -27.18
CA LEU A 105 12.33 -18.40 -27.64
C LEU A 105 10.95 -18.74 -27.09
N ALA A 106 10.63 -20.03 -26.97
CA ALA A 106 9.37 -20.48 -26.36
C ALA A 106 9.32 -20.12 -24.87
N LEU A 107 10.44 -20.29 -24.15
CA LEU A 107 10.56 -19.90 -22.75
C LEU A 107 10.35 -18.39 -22.58
N GLU A 108 11.03 -17.57 -23.39
CA GLU A 108 10.90 -16.11 -23.34
C GLU A 108 9.46 -15.66 -23.61
N ARG A 109 8.84 -16.17 -24.67
CA ARG A 109 7.45 -15.85 -25.01
C ARG A 109 6.49 -16.28 -23.90
N THR A 110 6.70 -17.45 -23.33
CA THR A 110 5.89 -17.95 -22.21
C THR A 110 6.05 -17.08 -20.97
N ALA A 111 7.28 -16.64 -20.67
CA ALA A 111 7.56 -15.73 -19.55
C ALA A 111 6.87 -14.36 -19.74
N LEU A 112 6.94 -13.79 -20.95
CA LEU A 112 6.25 -12.54 -21.29
C LEU A 112 4.73 -12.70 -21.22
N GLN A 113 4.18 -13.80 -21.72
CA GLN A 113 2.74 -14.08 -21.65
C GLN A 113 2.27 -14.28 -20.21
N CYS A 114 3.04 -15.01 -19.39
CA CYS A 114 2.77 -15.19 -17.97
C CYS A 114 2.78 -13.85 -17.23
N THR A 115 3.78 -13.02 -17.49
CA THR A 115 3.89 -11.67 -16.90
C THR A 115 2.72 -10.79 -17.33
N GLY A 116 2.37 -10.77 -18.63
CA GLY A 116 1.22 -10.01 -19.11
C GLY A 116 -0.12 -10.52 -18.59
N PHE A 117 -0.22 -11.83 -18.29
CA PHE A 117 -1.42 -12.43 -17.72
C PHE A 117 -1.59 -12.08 -16.24
N VAL A 118 -0.51 -12.13 -15.45
CA VAL A 118 -0.48 -11.88 -14.00
C VAL A 118 -0.41 -10.38 -13.69
N GLN A 119 0.53 -9.66 -14.29
CA GLN A 119 0.80 -8.24 -14.04
C GLN A 119 0.04 -7.31 -15.00
N ARG A 120 -1.30 -7.42 -15.04
CA ARG A 120 -2.13 -6.58 -15.94
C ARG A 120 -2.15 -5.08 -15.58
N GLY A 121 -1.59 -4.68 -14.43
CA GLY A 121 -1.56 -3.29 -13.97
C GLY A 121 -2.93 -2.76 -13.51
N SER A 122 -3.94 -3.62 -13.33
CA SER A 122 -5.30 -3.22 -12.95
C SER A 122 -5.62 -3.63 -11.51
N LEU A 123 -5.82 -2.64 -10.64
CA LEU A 123 -6.20 -2.84 -9.23
C LEU A 123 -7.45 -3.72 -9.09
N SER A 124 -8.47 -3.52 -9.92
CA SER A 124 -9.70 -4.33 -9.84
C SER A 124 -9.46 -5.80 -10.18
N VAL A 125 -8.49 -6.12 -11.05
CA VAL A 125 -8.15 -7.52 -11.35
C VAL A 125 -7.44 -8.13 -10.15
N TYR A 126 -6.46 -7.42 -9.58
CA TYR A 126 -5.76 -7.87 -8.37
C TYR A 126 -6.73 -8.12 -7.22
N LEU A 127 -7.65 -7.19 -6.95
CA LEU A 127 -8.66 -7.35 -5.90
C LEU A 127 -9.56 -8.57 -6.13
N VAL A 128 -10.04 -8.79 -7.37
CA VAL A 128 -10.85 -9.97 -7.68
C VAL A 128 -10.04 -11.25 -7.50
N THR A 129 -8.80 -11.30 -7.98
CA THR A 129 -7.93 -12.47 -7.81
C THR A 129 -7.65 -12.76 -6.33
N THR A 130 -7.28 -11.76 -5.54
CA THR A 130 -7.05 -11.91 -4.09
C THR A 130 -8.32 -12.39 -3.38
N MET A 131 -9.46 -11.76 -3.64
CA MET A 131 -10.75 -12.17 -3.06
C MET A 131 -11.13 -13.60 -3.47
N SER A 132 -10.93 -13.97 -4.74
CA SER A 132 -11.20 -15.33 -5.22
C SER A 132 -10.30 -16.38 -4.57
N VAL A 133 -9.01 -16.09 -4.36
CA VAL A 133 -8.08 -17.00 -3.68
C VAL A 133 -8.47 -17.18 -2.21
N VAL A 134 -8.76 -16.08 -1.50
CA VAL A 134 -9.23 -16.13 -0.11
C VAL A 134 -10.54 -16.90 0.00
N LEU A 135 -11.51 -16.60 -0.87
CA LEU A 135 -12.80 -17.30 -0.90
C LEU A 135 -12.64 -18.79 -1.21
N ALA A 136 -11.81 -19.15 -2.19
CA ALA A 136 -11.55 -20.55 -2.52
C ALA A 136 -10.89 -21.30 -1.36
N GLY A 137 -9.92 -20.68 -0.68
CA GLY A 137 -9.29 -21.26 0.52
C GLY A 137 -10.28 -21.44 1.66
N GLN A 138 -11.13 -20.45 1.93
CA GLN A 138 -12.19 -20.55 2.95
C GLN A 138 -13.20 -21.65 2.62
N ILE A 139 -13.67 -21.72 1.37
CA ILE A 139 -14.60 -22.78 0.92
C ILE A 139 -13.93 -24.15 1.03
N ALA A 140 -12.64 -24.28 0.70
CA ALA A 140 -11.92 -25.53 0.84
C ALA A 140 -11.86 -26.00 2.30
N VAL A 141 -11.57 -25.11 3.25
CA VAL A 141 -11.58 -25.43 4.69
C VAL A 141 -12.98 -25.78 5.17
N LEU A 142 -13.98 -25.00 4.75
CA LEU A 142 -15.38 -25.28 5.04
C LEU A 142 -15.74 -26.70 4.59
N VAL A 143 -15.50 -27.05 3.33
CA VAL A 143 -15.83 -28.38 2.78
C VAL A 143 -15.02 -29.51 3.41
N ALA A 144 -13.76 -29.28 3.80
CA ALA A 144 -12.89 -30.32 4.34
C ALA A 144 -13.13 -30.62 5.82
N ASP A 145 -13.27 -29.59 6.66
CA ASP A 145 -13.31 -29.75 8.13
C ASP A 145 -14.74 -29.69 8.70
N GLU A 146 -15.74 -29.32 7.88
CA GLU A 146 -17.14 -29.13 8.26
C GLU A 146 -17.34 -28.38 9.60
N PRO A 147 -16.70 -27.20 9.79
CA PRO A 147 -16.68 -26.52 11.08
C PRO A 147 -18.02 -25.88 11.46
N TRP A 148 -19.07 -26.03 10.65
CA TRP A 148 -20.44 -25.61 11.03
C TRP A 148 -21.16 -26.67 11.88
N THR A 149 -20.61 -27.87 12.00
CA THR A 149 -21.22 -28.94 12.80
C THR A 149 -21.20 -28.56 14.30
N GLY A 150 -22.36 -28.59 14.95
CA GLY A 150 -22.49 -28.22 16.36
C GLY A 150 -22.51 -26.71 16.65
N VAL A 151 -22.49 -25.84 15.64
CA VAL A 151 -22.65 -24.38 15.82
C VAL A 151 -24.11 -24.06 16.13
N PRO A 152 -24.41 -23.27 17.19
CA PRO A 152 -25.77 -22.84 17.46
C PRO A 152 -26.33 -21.98 16.32
N ALA A 153 -27.64 -22.04 16.11
CA ALA A 153 -28.33 -21.23 15.10
C ALA A 153 -27.95 -19.74 15.23
N PRO A 154 -27.80 -19.01 14.10
CA PRO A 154 -27.36 -17.63 14.13
C PRO A 154 -28.36 -16.77 14.89
N ARG A 155 -27.87 -16.07 15.92
CA ARG A 155 -28.65 -15.05 16.62
C ARG A 155 -28.70 -13.80 15.74
N LEU A 156 -29.87 -13.47 15.22
CA LEU A 156 -30.03 -12.41 14.23
C LEU A 156 -30.02 -11.00 14.85
N TRP A 157 -30.58 -10.84 16.05
CA TRP A 157 -30.56 -9.60 16.84
C TRP A 157 -30.90 -9.89 18.30
N ASP A 158 -30.37 -9.09 19.23
CA ASP A 158 -30.77 -9.12 20.64
C ASP A 158 -31.94 -8.15 20.89
N HIS A 159 -31.94 -7.02 20.17
CA HIS A 159 -33.00 -6.01 20.22
C HIS A 159 -33.51 -5.67 18.81
N PRO A 160 -34.82 -5.44 18.62
CA PRO A 160 -35.40 -5.16 17.30
C PRO A 160 -34.83 -3.88 16.66
N ALA A 161 -34.36 -2.93 17.47
CA ALA A 161 -33.66 -1.74 17.00
C ALA A 161 -32.37 -2.08 16.22
N GLN A 162 -31.61 -3.11 16.65
CA GLN A 162 -30.41 -3.56 15.95
C GLN A 162 -30.76 -4.08 14.55
N ALA A 163 -31.82 -4.88 14.42
CA ALA A 163 -32.29 -5.40 13.14
C ALA A 163 -32.72 -4.27 12.20
N ALA A 164 -33.45 -3.26 12.71
CA ALA A 164 -33.86 -2.11 11.93
C ALA A 164 -32.66 -1.30 11.42
N VAL A 165 -31.69 -0.98 12.28
CA VAL A 165 -30.48 -0.25 11.90
C VAL A 165 -29.64 -1.05 10.90
N ALA A 166 -29.48 -2.36 11.11
CA ALA A 166 -28.75 -3.24 10.19
C ALA A 166 -29.43 -3.30 8.81
N LEU A 167 -30.76 -3.44 8.77
CA LEU A 167 -31.52 -3.44 7.52
C LEU A 167 -31.36 -2.12 6.76
N LEU A 168 -31.48 -0.99 7.46
CA LEU A 168 -31.29 0.35 6.87
C LEU A 168 -29.86 0.54 6.35
N THR A 169 -28.87 0.06 7.09
CA THR A 169 -27.44 0.11 6.70
C THR A 169 -27.19 -0.73 5.44
N CYS A 170 -27.70 -1.96 5.39
CA CYS A 170 -27.64 -2.82 4.21
C CYS A 170 -28.36 -2.20 3.01
N ALA A 171 -29.54 -1.62 3.22
CA ALA A 171 -30.27 -0.92 2.17
C ALA A 171 -29.47 0.28 1.62
N ALA A 172 -28.86 1.09 2.50
CA ALA A 172 -28.00 2.20 2.10
C ALA A 172 -26.79 1.73 1.27
N ALA A 173 -26.13 0.64 1.69
CA ALA A 173 -25.02 0.04 0.96
C ALA A 173 -25.44 -0.47 -0.44
N LEU A 174 -26.57 -1.16 -0.53
CA LEU A 174 -27.11 -1.68 -1.80
C LEU A 174 -27.54 -0.55 -2.73
N LEU A 175 -28.21 0.47 -2.21
CA LEU A 175 -28.61 1.66 -2.98
C LEU A 175 -27.38 2.41 -3.52
N CYS A 176 -26.28 2.46 -2.76
CA CYS A 176 -25.01 3.06 -3.18
C CYS A 176 -24.51 2.48 -4.51
N LEU A 177 -24.69 1.17 -4.75
CA LEU A 177 -24.26 0.48 -5.98
C LEU A 177 -24.98 0.97 -7.25
N GLY A 178 -26.16 1.59 -7.11
CA GLY A 178 -26.94 2.16 -8.21
C GLY A 178 -26.61 3.63 -8.52
N VAL A 179 -25.81 4.28 -7.67
CA VAL A 179 -25.60 5.74 -7.71
C VAL A 179 -24.55 6.12 -8.76
N ARG A 180 -24.96 6.94 -9.73
CA ARG A 180 -24.06 7.43 -10.80
C ARG A 180 -23.26 8.70 -10.44
N ARG A 181 -23.70 9.46 -9.43
CA ARG A 181 -23.08 10.73 -9.04
C ARG A 181 -22.20 10.52 -7.80
N ARG A 182 -20.93 10.93 -7.86
CA ARG A 182 -19.95 10.65 -6.81
C ARG A 182 -20.35 11.24 -5.44
N MET A 183 -20.90 12.46 -5.45
CA MET A 183 -21.37 13.12 -4.22
C MET A 183 -22.49 12.33 -3.52
N LYS A 184 -23.45 11.80 -4.28
CA LYS A 184 -24.51 10.94 -3.73
C LYS A 184 -23.92 9.64 -3.18
N ALA A 185 -22.93 9.06 -3.86
CA ALA A 185 -22.30 7.82 -3.42
C ALA A 185 -21.56 8.00 -2.08
N VAL A 186 -20.89 9.13 -1.88
CA VAL A 186 -20.26 9.45 -0.58
C VAL A 186 -21.28 9.64 0.53
N VAL A 187 -22.43 10.26 0.26
CA VAL A 187 -23.50 10.36 1.26
C VAL A 187 -24.04 8.98 1.65
N PHE A 188 -24.27 8.09 0.68
CA PHE A 188 -24.69 6.71 0.97
C PHE A 188 -23.60 5.92 1.71
N ALA A 189 -22.34 6.07 1.33
CA ALA A 189 -21.22 5.47 2.05
C ALA A 189 -21.18 5.99 3.50
N GLY A 190 -21.36 7.29 3.72
CA GLY A 190 -21.38 7.84 5.06
C GLY A 190 -22.56 7.36 5.89
N LEU A 191 -23.73 7.23 5.29
CA LEU A 191 -24.90 6.64 5.95
C LEU A 191 -24.61 5.22 6.46
N THR A 192 -23.76 4.45 5.77
CA THR A 192 -23.35 3.13 6.29
C THR A 192 -22.48 3.24 7.54
N GLY A 193 -21.56 4.21 7.61
CA GLY A 193 -20.74 4.46 8.80
C GLY A 193 -21.54 4.96 10.01
N TYR A 194 -22.50 5.87 9.79
CA TYR A 194 -23.45 6.28 10.83
C TYR A 194 -24.34 5.11 11.29
N GLY A 195 -24.74 4.24 10.37
CA GLY A 195 -25.45 2.99 10.68
C GLY A 195 -24.63 2.06 11.57
N THR A 196 -23.33 1.89 11.27
CA THR A 196 -22.40 1.14 12.13
C THR A 196 -22.25 1.76 13.52
N ALA A 197 -22.14 3.10 13.61
CA ALA A 197 -22.06 3.78 14.90
C ALA A 197 -23.32 3.55 15.76
N LEU A 198 -24.51 3.59 15.15
CA LEU A 198 -25.77 3.26 15.85
C LEU A 198 -25.81 1.79 16.32
N LEU A 199 -25.22 0.86 15.57
CA LEU A 199 -25.07 -0.52 16.04
C LEU A 199 -24.14 -0.62 17.25
N PHE A 200 -23.05 0.15 17.30
CA PHE A 200 -22.19 0.20 18.49
C PHE A 200 -22.94 0.74 19.72
N VAL A 201 -23.74 1.79 19.57
CA VAL A 201 -24.63 2.27 20.65
C VAL A 201 -25.58 1.16 21.10
N ALA A 202 -26.23 0.48 20.16
CA ALA A 202 -27.18 -0.60 20.45
C ALA A 202 -26.52 -1.86 21.05
N GLN A 203 -25.19 -1.98 20.99
CA GLN A 203 -24.40 -3.05 21.62
C GLN A 203 -23.73 -2.60 22.93
N GLY A 204 -23.95 -1.37 23.39
CA GLY A 204 -23.36 -0.86 24.62
C GLY A 204 -21.89 -0.48 24.50
N ALA A 205 -21.42 -0.12 23.30
CA ALA A 205 -20.06 0.35 23.02
C ALA A 205 -20.03 1.86 22.69
N PRO A 206 -20.25 2.74 23.68
CA PRO A 206 -20.36 4.19 23.47
C PRO A 206 -19.06 4.83 22.95
N ASP A 207 -17.89 4.40 23.41
CA ASP A 207 -16.58 4.91 22.94
C ASP A 207 -16.34 4.65 21.46
N LEU A 208 -16.64 3.43 21.02
CA LEU A 208 -16.58 3.04 19.61
C LEU A 208 -17.61 3.81 18.78
N ALA A 209 -18.80 4.08 19.32
CA ALA A 209 -19.80 4.87 18.64
C ALA A 209 -19.35 6.33 18.45
N LEU A 210 -18.86 6.98 19.51
CA LEU A 210 -18.42 8.37 19.47
C LEU A 210 -17.24 8.56 18.49
N THR A 211 -16.25 7.68 18.56
CA THR A 211 -15.13 7.65 17.61
C THR A 211 -15.63 7.45 16.18
N GLN A 212 -16.51 6.48 15.93
CA GLN A 212 -17.06 6.21 14.61
C GLN A 212 -17.84 7.41 14.04
N PHE A 213 -18.68 8.09 14.85
CA PHE A 213 -19.38 9.30 14.41
C PHE A 213 -18.40 10.41 14.00
N CYS A 214 -17.34 10.61 14.79
CA CYS A 214 -16.34 11.62 14.50
C CYS A 214 -15.52 11.28 13.24
N VAL A 215 -15.04 10.04 13.13
CA VAL A 215 -14.30 9.55 11.95
C VAL A 215 -15.16 9.66 10.70
N GLU A 216 -16.44 9.27 10.77
CA GLU A 216 -17.35 9.36 9.63
C GLU A 216 -17.61 10.81 9.21
N THR A 217 -17.74 11.73 10.18
CA THR A 217 -17.88 13.16 9.89
C THR A 217 -16.63 13.70 9.20
N VAL A 218 -15.44 13.40 9.72
CA VAL A 218 -14.16 13.85 9.15
C VAL A 218 -13.94 13.25 7.77
N SER A 219 -14.14 11.94 7.60
CA SER A 219 -13.93 11.23 6.34
C SER A 219 -14.89 11.73 5.26
N MET A 220 -16.17 11.94 5.59
CA MET A 220 -17.17 12.50 4.69
C MET A 220 -16.74 13.88 4.19
N ILE A 221 -16.27 14.76 5.08
CA ILE A 221 -15.82 16.09 4.69
C ILE A 221 -14.57 16.00 3.80
N VAL A 222 -13.59 15.17 4.16
CA VAL A 222 -12.39 14.92 3.35
C VAL A 222 -12.76 14.41 1.95
N PHE A 223 -13.67 13.44 1.86
CA PHE A 223 -14.17 12.92 0.58
C PHE A 223 -14.87 14.01 -0.23
N VAL A 224 -15.72 14.82 0.39
CA VAL A 224 -16.41 15.94 -0.28
C VAL A 224 -15.39 16.93 -0.85
N LEU A 225 -14.35 17.28 -0.08
CA LEU A 225 -13.27 18.16 -0.53
C LEU A 225 -12.54 17.57 -1.75
N VAL A 226 -12.14 16.31 -1.68
CA VAL A 226 -11.46 15.61 -2.79
C VAL A 226 -12.36 15.52 -4.03
N LEU A 227 -13.62 15.12 -3.84
CA LEU A 227 -14.57 14.90 -4.94
C LEU A 227 -15.04 16.19 -5.61
N ARG A 228 -14.96 17.35 -4.93
CA ARG A 228 -15.30 18.65 -5.52
C ARG A 228 -14.54 18.94 -6.82
N ARG A 229 -13.38 18.31 -7.02
CA ARG A 229 -12.55 18.44 -8.23
C ARG A 229 -12.62 17.28 -9.20
N MET A 230 -13.24 16.18 -8.80
CA MET A 230 -13.41 15.03 -9.68
C MET A 230 -14.68 15.22 -10.55
N PRO A 231 -14.77 14.54 -11.70
CA PRO A 231 -15.99 14.54 -12.51
C PRO A 231 -17.21 14.17 -11.67
N VAL A 232 -18.32 14.88 -11.87
CA VAL A 232 -19.55 14.71 -11.06
C VAL A 232 -20.11 13.28 -11.13
N ARG A 233 -19.87 12.59 -12.25
CA ARG A 233 -20.32 11.22 -12.51
C ARG A 233 -19.14 10.24 -12.51
N PHE A 234 -19.42 8.98 -12.25
CA PHE A 234 -18.44 7.92 -12.52
C PHE A 234 -18.30 7.74 -14.03
N GLU A 235 -17.07 7.71 -14.52
CA GLU A 235 -16.74 7.35 -15.91
C GLU A 235 -16.69 5.82 -15.98
N GLU A 236 -17.86 5.18 -16.05
CA GLU A 236 -17.93 3.73 -16.20
C GLU A 236 -17.64 3.32 -17.65
N ASN A 237 -16.38 3.10 -17.99
CA ASN A 237 -15.98 2.52 -19.29
C ASN A 237 -16.05 0.98 -19.30
N PHE A 238 -16.74 0.35 -18.33
CA PHE A 238 -16.75 -1.11 -18.19
C PHE A 238 -17.99 -1.74 -18.82
N SER A 239 -17.78 -2.82 -19.57
CA SER A 239 -18.87 -3.65 -20.09
C SER A 239 -19.74 -4.18 -18.95
N ARG A 240 -21.08 -4.11 -19.13
CA ARG A 240 -22.08 -4.65 -18.18
C ARG A 240 -21.78 -6.11 -17.82
N TRP A 241 -21.23 -6.87 -18.75
CA TRP A 241 -20.84 -8.26 -18.55
C TRP A 241 -19.76 -8.43 -17.47
N ARG A 242 -18.73 -7.58 -17.46
CA ARG A 242 -17.68 -7.63 -16.43
C ARG A 242 -18.24 -7.30 -15.04
N ARG A 243 -19.21 -6.37 -14.98
CA ARG A 243 -19.89 -6.04 -13.72
C ARG A 243 -20.69 -7.24 -13.22
N LEU A 244 -21.43 -7.91 -14.11
CA LEU A 244 -22.21 -9.09 -13.76
C LEU A 244 -21.33 -10.25 -13.28
N LEU A 245 -20.16 -10.46 -13.88
CA LEU A 245 -19.22 -11.49 -13.42
C LEU A 245 -18.55 -11.19 -12.07
N ARG A 246 -18.39 -9.91 -11.70
CA ARG A 246 -17.72 -9.50 -10.45
C ARG A 246 -18.65 -9.50 -9.24
N MET A 247 -19.94 -9.26 -9.46
CA MET A 247 -20.92 -9.12 -8.39
C MET A 247 -21.08 -10.41 -7.54
N PRO A 248 -21.14 -11.63 -8.12
CA PRO A 248 -21.18 -12.87 -7.35
C PRO A 248 -19.96 -13.05 -6.45
N VAL A 249 -18.75 -12.74 -6.94
CA VAL A 249 -17.51 -12.86 -6.16
C VAL A 249 -17.54 -11.92 -4.94
N ALA A 250 -18.01 -10.67 -5.13
CA ALA A 250 -18.13 -9.72 -4.03
C ALA A 250 -19.17 -10.13 -2.99
N LEU A 251 -20.35 -10.59 -3.44
CA LEU A 251 -21.41 -11.08 -2.54
C LEU A 251 -20.98 -12.34 -1.80
N ALA A 252 -20.35 -13.29 -2.49
CA ALA A 252 -19.82 -14.50 -1.89
C ALA A 252 -18.71 -14.20 -0.89
N GLY A 253 -17.83 -13.23 -1.16
CA GLY A 253 -16.82 -12.77 -0.21
C GLY A 253 -17.43 -12.21 1.07
N GLY A 254 -18.44 -11.33 0.96
CA GLY A 254 -19.15 -10.79 2.12
C GLY A 254 -19.88 -11.88 2.93
N ALA A 255 -20.57 -12.80 2.25
CA ALA A 255 -21.24 -13.93 2.88
C ALA A 255 -20.26 -14.88 3.57
N ALA A 256 -19.11 -15.15 2.95
CA ALA A 256 -18.07 -16.02 3.52
C ALA A 256 -17.51 -15.42 4.81
N VAL A 257 -17.21 -14.12 4.84
CA VAL A 257 -16.79 -13.44 6.09
C VAL A 257 -17.86 -13.56 7.18
N ALA A 258 -19.14 -13.34 6.85
CA ALA A 258 -20.23 -13.46 7.82
C ALA A 258 -20.36 -14.89 8.37
N VAL A 259 -20.29 -15.91 7.52
CA VAL A 259 -20.36 -17.32 7.91
C VAL A 259 -19.16 -17.71 8.77
N VAL A 260 -17.95 -17.31 8.39
CA VAL A 260 -16.72 -17.58 9.17
C VAL A 260 -16.81 -16.94 10.55
N VAL A 261 -17.23 -15.67 10.64
CA VAL A 261 -17.41 -14.98 11.93
C VAL A 261 -18.45 -15.69 12.80
N TRP A 262 -19.58 -16.12 12.23
CA TRP A 262 -20.59 -16.89 12.96
C TRP A 262 -20.05 -18.23 13.48
N ILE A 263 -19.34 -18.99 12.63
CA ILE A 263 -18.72 -20.27 13.01
C ILE A 263 -17.70 -20.07 14.14
N MET A 264 -16.83 -19.07 14.01
CA MET A 264 -15.82 -18.74 15.02
C MET A 264 -16.46 -18.33 16.35
N ALA A 265 -17.53 -17.53 16.31
CA ALA A 265 -18.25 -17.11 17.52
C ALA A 265 -18.90 -18.30 18.23
N GLY A 266 -19.45 -19.27 17.48
CA GLY A 266 -20.06 -20.48 18.05
C GLY A 266 -19.04 -21.50 18.58
N HIS A 267 -17.79 -21.44 18.13
CA HIS A 267 -16.71 -22.35 18.52
C HIS A 267 -15.80 -21.80 19.63
N ARG A 268 -16.17 -20.71 20.30
CA ARG A 268 -15.38 -20.16 21.41
C ARG A 268 -15.35 -21.16 22.58
N ARG A 269 -14.16 -21.71 22.88
CA ARG A 269 -13.93 -22.68 23.97
C ARG A 269 -13.23 -22.11 25.20
N ALA A 270 -12.44 -21.05 25.04
CA ALA A 270 -11.73 -20.39 26.13
C ALA A 270 -12.56 -19.25 26.71
N ASP A 271 -12.42 -19.03 28.02
CA ASP A 271 -13.04 -17.91 28.72
C ASP A 271 -12.52 -16.58 28.19
N SER A 272 -13.39 -15.56 28.23
CA SER A 272 -13.05 -14.22 27.75
C SER A 272 -12.11 -13.53 28.73
N ALA A 273 -10.97 -13.03 28.23
CA ALA A 273 -10.09 -12.13 28.98
C ALA A 273 -10.79 -10.83 29.42
N GLY A 274 -11.96 -10.51 28.85
CA GLY A 274 -12.75 -9.33 29.21
C GLY A 274 -13.13 -9.26 30.69
N ALA A 275 -13.41 -10.41 31.34
CA ALA A 275 -13.77 -10.41 32.75
C ALA A 275 -12.60 -9.95 33.64
N ALA A 276 -11.39 -10.45 33.36
CA ALA A 276 -10.18 -10.04 34.07
C ALA A 276 -9.85 -8.56 33.84
N MET A 277 -10.05 -8.04 32.62
CA MET A 277 -9.83 -6.62 32.33
C MET A 277 -10.82 -5.70 33.06
N VAL A 278 -12.08 -6.12 33.22
CA VAL A 278 -13.08 -5.37 34.00
C VAL A 278 -12.71 -5.34 35.49
N GLU A 279 -12.30 -6.48 36.03
CA GLU A 279 -11.87 -6.59 37.43
C GLU A 279 -10.62 -5.73 37.70
N GLU A 280 -9.61 -5.81 36.83
CA GLU A 280 -8.39 -5.00 36.93
C GLU A 280 -8.67 -3.49 36.84
N THR A 281 -9.58 -3.09 35.95
CA THR A 281 -10.00 -1.67 35.84
C THR A 281 -10.65 -1.18 37.14
N ALA A 282 -11.51 -2.00 37.74
CA ALA A 282 -12.17 -1.69 38.99
C ALA A 282 -11.18 -1.61 40.16
N HIS A 283 -10.13 -2.45 40.16
CA HIS A 283 -9.04 -2.39 41.15
C HIS A 283 -8.29 -1.06 41.13
N HIS A 284 -8.13 -0.44 39.96
CA HIS A 284 -7.53 0.88 39.79
C HIS A 284 -8.50 2.03 40.12
N GLY A 285 -9.75 1.75 40.52
CA GLY A 285 -10.76 2.76 40.81
C GLY A 285 -11.31 3.49 39.59
N LEU A 286 -11.01 2.99 38.39
CA LEU A 286 -11.45 3.53 37.11
C LEU A 286 -12.81 2.90 36.73
N LYS A 287 -13.60 3.60 35.92
CA LYS A 287 -14.94 3.11 35.49
C LYS A 287 -14.99 2.80 34.00
N ASP A 288 -14.19 3.48 33.19
CA ASP A 288 -14.13 3.23 31.76
C ASP A 288 -13.12 2.12 31.46
N VAL A 289 -13.64 0.93 31.20
CA VAL A 289 -12.85 -0.25 30.86
C VAL A 289 -12.20 -0.10 29.48
N VAL A 290 -12.84 0.58 28.52
CA VAL A 290 -12.30 0.72 27.17
C VAL A 290 -11.11 1.67 27.19
N ALA A 291 -11.24 2.84 27.81
CA ALA A 291 -10.15 3.79 27.95
C ALA A 291 -8.96 3.17 28.71
N THR A 292 -9.23 2.43 29.79
CA THR A 292 -8.20 1.74 30.58
C THR A 292 -7.46 0.69 29.74
N ILE A 293 -8.18 -0.09 28.92
CA ILE A 293 -7.54 -1.05 28.01
C ILE A 293 -6.64 -0.32 27.01
N LEU A 294 -7.10 0.77 26.41
CA LEU A 294 -6.36 1.47 25.36
C LEU A 294 -5.14 2.21 25.87
N VAL A 295 -5.18 2.76 27.09
CA VAL A 295 -4.13 3.65 27.61
C VAL A 295 -3.20 2.96 28.59
N ASP A 296 -3.65 1.89 29.25
CA ASP A 296 -2.87 1.21 30.29
C ASP A 296 -2.55 -0.25 29.88
N LEU A 297 -3.58 -1.12 29.83
CA LEU A 297 -3.35 -2.56 29.63
C LEU A 297 -2.79 -2.93 28.25
N ARG A 298 -3.19 -2.21 27.20
CA ARG A 298 -2.78 -2.40 25.80
C ARG A 298 -2.28 -1.10 25.16
N ALA A 299 -1.60 -0.28 25.95
CA ALA A 299 -1.07 1.01 25.51
C ALA A 299 -0.15 0.95 24.27
N TRP A 300 0.52 -0.19 24.05
CA TRP A 300 1.33 -0.45 22.86
C TRP A 300 0.52 -0.40 21.55
N ASP A 301 -0.73 -0.87 21.56
CA ASP A 301 -1.59 -0.83 20.38
C ASP A 301 -1.95 0.62 20.03
N THR A 302 -2.32 1.42 21.03
CA THR A 302 -2.58 2.86 20.88
C THR A 302 -1.36 3.64 20.38
N MET A 303 -0.17 3.28 20.86
CA MET A 303 1.08 3.87 20.37
C MET A 303 1.33 3.50 18.90
N GLY A 304 1.09 2.25 18.53
CA GLY A 304 1.19 1.77 17.15
C GLY A 304 0.21 2.47 16.20
N GLU A 305 -1.05 2.60 16.61
CA GLU A 305 -2.08 3.34 15.86
C GLU A 305 -1.70 4.82 15.68
N SER A 306 -1.20 5.46 16.74
CA SER A 306 -0.70 6.83 16.69
C SER A 306 0.47 6.99 15.71
N ALA A 307 1.41 6.04 15.70
CA ALA A 307 2.52 6.02 14.76
C ALA A 307 2.05 5.84 13.31
N VAL A 308 1.07 4.97 13.06
CA VAL A 308 0.47 4.76 11.74
C VAL A 308 -0.25 6.02 11.25
N LEU A 309 -1.01 6.69 12.12
CA LEU A 309 -1.67 7.96 11.79
C LEU A 309 -0.65 9.07 11.46
N ALA A 310 0.42 9.20 12.26
CA ALA A 310 1.48 10.16 11.99
C ALA A 310 2.18 9.86 10.65
N ALA A 311 2.51 8.59 10.38
CA ALA A 311 3.11 8.17 9.13
C ALA A 311 2.19 8.44 7.93
N ALA A 312 0.89 8.17 8.07
CA ALA A 312 -0.11 8.46 7.03
C ALA A 312 -0.21 9.97 6.76
N ALA A 313 -0.26 10.81 7.80
CA ALA A 313 -0.32 12.27 7.64
C ALA A 313 0.92 12.82 6.94
N ILE A 314 2.11 12.43 7.41
CA ILE A 314 3.39 12.81 6.79
C ILE A 314 3.44 12.33 5.34
N GLY A 315 2.97 11.11 5.06
CA GLY A 315 2.89 10.54 3.71
C GLY A 315 1.98 11.35 2.78
N VAL A 316 0.76 11.67 3.21
CA VAL A 316 -0.19 12.50 2.46
C VAL A 316 0.40 13.87 2.16
N THR A 317 0.96 14.52 3.18
CA THR A 317 1.59 15.84 3.04
C THR A 317 2.79 15.79 2.12
N SER A 318 3.67 14.79 2.25
CA SER A 318 4.81 14.58 1.36
C SER A 318 4.36 14.41 -0.10
N LEU A 319 3.36 13.58 -0.38
CA LEU A 319 2.83 13.36 -1.73
C LEU A 319 2.27 14.64 -2.36
N ILE A 320 1.58 15.46 -1.55
CA ILE A 320 0.99 16.72 -2.02
C ILE A 320 2.08 17.77 -2.29
N TYR A 321 3.11 17.86 -1.43
CA TYR A 321 4.20 18.82 -1.60
C TYR A 321 5.24 18.41 -2.65
N LEU A 322 5.48 17.11 -2.86
CA LEU A 322 6.41 16.62 -3.89
C LEU A 322 5.90 16.94 -5.31
N HIS A 323 4.60 16.83 -5.56
CA HIS A 323 4.00 17.27 -6.83
C HIS A 323 4.24 18.77 -7.11
N ARG A 324 4.32 19.60 -6.06
CA ARG A 324 4.63 21.04 -6.21
C ARG A 324 6.01 21.30 -6.81
N ARG A 325 6.98 20.41 -6.58
CA ARG A 325 8.34 20.55 -7.12
C ARG A 325 8.43 20.11 -8.59
N ALA A 326 7.59 19.16 -9.00
CA ALA A 326 7.47 18.74 -10.40
C ALA A 326 6.71 19.79 -11.24
N ASP A 327 5.59 20.31 -10.73
CA ASP A 327 4.78 21.33 -11.42
C ASP A 327 5.44 22.74 -11.36
N GLY A 328 6.30 23.00 -10.38
CA GLY A 328 7.05 24.25 -10.23
C GLY A 328 8.38 24.30 -10.99
N ALA A 329 8.75 23.22 -11.69
CA ALA A 329 9.89 23.16 -12.59
C ALA A 329 9.51 23.52 -14.05
N GLU A 330 8.41 24.24 -14.25
CA GLU A 330 8.15 24.93 -15.51
C GLU A 330 9.07 26.16 -15.61
N GLN A 331 10.06 26.03 -16.50
CA GLN A 331 10.92 27.04 -17.14
C GLN A 331 11.22 28.33 -16.37
N PRO A 332 12.49 28.58 -15.95
CA PRO A 332 12.88 29.91 -15.54
C PRO A 332 12.73 30.84 -16.74
N VAL A 333 11.77 31.77 -16.68
CA VAL A 333 11.68 32.89 -17.62
C VAL A 333 13.00 33.64 -17.51
N LEU A 334 13.82 33.56 -18.57
CA LEU A 334 15.05 34.33 -18.70
C LEU A 334 14.70 35.82 -18.49
N PRO A 335 15.38 36.54 -17.58
CA PRO A 335 15.14 37.96 -17.42
C PRO A 335 15.49 38.66 -18.74
N LEU A 336 14.58 39.51 -19.22
CA LEU A 336 14.91 40.45 -20.28
C LEU A 336 16.07 41.35 -19.80
N PRO A 337 17.04 41.71 -20.65
CA PRO A 337 18.14 42.56 -20.24
C PRO A 337 17.61 43.97 -19.92
N GLY A 338 17.61 44.37 -18.65
CA GLY A 338 17.24 45.73 -18.25
C GLY A 338 16.91 45.95 -16.78
N ASP A 339 16.44 44.95 -16.04
CA ASP A 339 16.03 45.14 -14.64
C ASP A 339 17.05 44.54 -13.66
N HIS A 340 17.79 45.42 -12.99
CA HIS A 340 18.55 45.09 -11.78
C HIS A 340 17.80 45.55 -10.54
N PRO A 341 17.26 44.65 -9.70
CA PRO A 341 17.00 44.96 -8.32
C PRO A 341 18.12 44.40 -7.44
N HIS A 342 18.63 45.23 -6.56
CA HIS A 342 19.63 44.92 -5.53
C HIS A 342 19.24 43.67 -4.71
N ALA A 343 19.91 42.55 -4.97
CA ALA A 343 19.79 41.34 -4.17
C ALA A 343 20.68 41.44 -2.93
N GLY A 344 20.13 42.01 -1.85
CA GLY A 344 20.66 41.80 -0.51
C GLY A 344 20.70 40.30 -0.18
N LEU A 345 21.80 39.83 0.39
CA LEU A 345 22.04 38.45 0.82
C LEU A 345 20.88 37.91 1.67
N ARG A 346 19.93 37.22 1.04
CA ARG A 346 18.84 36.49 1.72
C ARG A 346 19.37 35.10 2.08
N THR A 347 19.78 34.93 3.33
CA THR A 347 20.10 33.61 3.89
C THR A 347 18.86 32.70 3.89
N ALA A 348 19.08 31.40 3.61
CA ALA A 348 18.05 30.36 3.54
C ALA A 348 17.16 30.25 4.80
N TRP A 349 17.61 30.81 5.92
CA TRP A 349 16.92 30.84 7.21
C TRP A 349 15.82 31.90 7.35
N ARG A 350 15.66 32.83 6.39
CA ARG A 350 14.58 33.86 6.41
C ARG A 350 13.37 33.55 5.54
N ALA A 351 13.33 32.40 4.86
CA ALA A 351 12.23 32.01 3.98
C ALA A 351 10.96 31.48 4.69
N SER A 352 10.82 31.66 6.01
CA SER A 352 9.69 31.12 6.78
C SER A 352 8.78 32.15 7.44
N ARG A 353 8.88 33.43 7.07
CA ARG A 353 7.79 34.38 7.35
C ARG A 353 6.85 34.33 6.15
N TYR A 354 5.58 34.01 6.41
CA TYR A 354 4.50 34.22 5.46
C TYR A 354 4.55 35.69 5.05
N GLU A 355 5.13 35.98 3.89
CA GLU A 355 5.06 37.29 3.26
C GLU A 355 3.60 37.43 2.83
N SER A 356 2.84 38.22 3.58
CA SER A 356 1.49 38.63 3.22
C SER A 356 1.58 39.40 1.90
N ALA A 357 1.45 38.69 0.79
CA ALA A 357 1.24 39.29 -0.51
C ALA A 357 0.07 40.26 -0.39
N GLY A 358 0.29 41.51 -0.79
CA GLY A 358 -0.61 42.63 -0.58
C GLY A 358 -2.05 42.27 -0.92
N LEU A 359 -2.94 42.50 0.05
CA LEU A 359 -4.38 42.42 -0.12
C LEU A 359 -4.80 43.51 -1.12
N PRO A 360 -5.69 43.22 -2.09
CA PRO A 360 -6.40 44.28 -2.78
C PRO A 360 -7.31 44.96 -1.74
N SER A 361 -7.03 46.22 -1.43
CA SER A 361 -7.94 47.07 -0.68
C SER A 361 -9.17 47.34 -1.53
N GLY A 362 -10.22 46.57 -1.30
CA GLY A 362 -11.57 46.89 -1.77
C GLY A 362 -12.10 48.10 -1.01
N ASP A 363 -12.81 48.95 -1.75
CA ASP A 363 -13.33 50.27 -1.39
C ASP A 363 -14.05 50.37 -0.03
N GLU A 364 -13.98 51.56 0.56
CA GLU A 364 -14.48 51.96 1.88
C GLU A 364 -15.99 51.70 2.09
N GLY A 365 -16.39 51.21 3.28
CA GLY A 365 -17.78 51.38 3.76
C GLY A 365 -18.49 50.25 4.53
N GLY A 366 -17.83 49.19 5.02
CA GLY A 366 -18.47 48.10 5.79
C GLY A 366 -17.98 48.01 7.25
N PRO A 367 -18.81 47.57 8.24
CA PRO A 367 -18.45 47.64 9.67
C PRO A 367 -17.21 46.80 10.02
N GLU A 368 -16.18 47.49 10.55
CA GLU A 368 -14.82 47.03 10.89
C GLU A 368 -14.69 46.05 12.09
N ARG A 369 -15.58 45.07 12.25
CA ARG A 369 -15.34 43.97 13.20
C ARG A 369 -15.72 42.62 12.61
N THR A 370 -14.98 42.22 11.61
CA THR A 370 -15.16 40.91 10.97
C THR A 370 -14.28 39.87 11.68
N TRP A 371 -14.93 39.11 12.58
CA TRP A 371 -14.32 38.06 13.41
C TRP A 371 -13.75 36.88 12.60
N LEU A 372 -14.24 36.69 11.37
CA LEU A 372 -13.63 35.80 10.38
C LEU A 372 -12.79 36.68 9.44
N ALA A 373 -11.47 36.56 9.53
CA ALA A 373 -10.52 37.29 8.69
C ALA A 373 -10.75 37.03 7.18
N ALA A 374 -11.31 35.86 6.84
CA ALA A 374 -11.57 35.49 5.47
C ALA A 374 -12.77 36.19 4.79
N SER A 375 -13.63 36.85 5.57
CA SER A 375 -14.78 37.62 5.05
C SER A 375 -14.37 38.71 4.04
N ALA A 376 -13.14 39.22 4.14
CA ALA A 376 -12.56 40.18 3.19
C ALA A 376 -11.88 39.53 1.97
N THR A 377 -11.66 38.20 1.98
CA THR A 377 -10.90 37.47 0.94
C THR A 377 -11.75 36.60 0.01
N LEU A 378 -13.02 36.35 0.37
CA LEU A 378 -13.97 35.57 -0.43
C LEU A 378 -14.88 36.52 -1.21
N ALA A 379 -15.04 36.26 -2.51
CA ALA A 379 -15.99 37.01 -3.35
C ALA A 379 -17.42 36.94 -2.75
N PRO A 380 -18.16 38.06 -2.65
CA PRO A 380 -19.48 38.12 -2.00
C PRO A 380 -20.48 37.07 -2.52
N GLU A 381 -20.41 36.69 -3.80
CA GLU A 381 -21.35 35.72 -4.39
C GLU A 381 -21.14 34.26 -3.92
N ARG A 382 -20.01 33.97 -3.24
CA ARG A 382 -19.68 32.61 -2.75
C ARG A 382 -19.79 32.48 -1.23
N ARG A 383 -20.22 33.54 -0.55
CA ARG A 383 -20.29 33.62 0.91
C ARG A 383 -21.63 33.06 1.41
N SER A 384 -21.60 32.12 2.34
CA SER A 384 -22.79 31.64 3.05
C SER A 384 -22.81 32.19 4.47
N LEU A 385 -23.58 33.26 4.69
CA LEU A 385 -23.73 33.89 6.00
C LEU A 385 -24.26 32.91 7.06
N VAL A 386 -25.16 32.00 6.66
CA VAL A 386 -25.70 30.97 7.55
C VAL A 386 -24.58 30.03 8.04
N LEU A 387 -23.72 29.57 7.12
CA LEU A 387 -22.62 28.67 7.47
C LEU A 387 -21.60 29.36 8.40
N GLU A 388 -21.29 30.63 8.15
CA GLU A 388 -20.39 31.41 9.01
C GLU A 388 -20.93 31.60 10.42
N VAL A 389 -22.21 31.97 10.55
CA VAL A 389 -22.85 32.16 11.86
C VAL A 389 -22.93 30.84 12.63
N VAL A 390 -23.31 29.75 11.94
CA VAL A 390 -23.37 28.42 12.56
C VAL A 390 -21.97 27.96 13.00
N ALA A 391 -20.97 28.06 12.13
CA ALA A 391 -19.59 27.69 12.46
C ALA A 391 -19.08 28.50 13.68
N ARG A 392 -19.37 29.80 13.74
CA ARG A 392 -19.03 30.65 14.89
C ARG A 392 -19.70 30.20 16.17
N LEU A 393 -20.98 29.84 16.11
CA LEU A 393 -21.76 29.43 17.27
C LEU A 393 -21.28 28.09 17.83
N ILE A 394 -20.98 27.13 16.96
CA ILE A 394 -20.61 25.76 17.38
C ILE A 394 -19.12 25.61 17.74
N PHE A 395 -18.23 26.47 17.23
CA PHE A 395 -16.77 26.28 17.37
C PHE A 395 -16.31 26.15 18.82
N HIS A 396 -16.66 27.11 19.68
CA HIS A 396 -16.22 27.10 21.08
C HIS A 396 -16.91 25.98 21.88
N PRO A 397 -18.24 25.76 21.79
CA PRO A 397 -18.88 24.61 22.43
C PRO A 397 -18.27 23.26 22.06
N VAL A 398 -17.95 23.04 20.78
CA VAL A 398 -17.33 21.79 20.33
C VAL A 398 -15.90 21.64 20.85
N LEU A 399 -15.13 22.73 20.95
CA LEU A 399 -13.80 22.68 21.58
C LEU A 399 -13.87 22.39 23.08
N VAL A 400 -14.85 22.97 23.78
CA VAL A 400 -15.08 22.65 25.21
C VAL A 400 -15.48 21.19 25.37
N LEU A 401 -16.38 20.69 24.52
CA LEU A 401 -16.74 19.27 24.49
C LEU A 401 -15.52 18.38 24.21
N SER A 402 -14.67 18.77 23.28
CA SER A 402 -13.43 18.06 22.95
C SER A 402 -12.49 17.95 24.16
N VAL A 403 -12.27 19.05 24.89
CA VAL A 403 -11.47 19.03 26.14
C VAL A 403 -12.15 18.23 27.24
N TYR A 404 -13.49 18.31 27.35
CA TYR A 404 -14.25 17.49 28.30
C TYR A 404 -14.06 15.99 28.03
N LEU A 405 -14.18 15.56 26.76
CA LEU A 405 -13.98 14.15 26.35
C LEU A 405 -12.56 13.64 26.64
N LEU A 406 -11.56 14.53 26.58
CA LEU A 406 -10.19 14.20 26.94
C LEU A 406 -10.03 13.98 28.45
N LEU A 407 -10.65 14.83 29.27
CA LEU A 407 -10.47 14.81 30.72
C LEU A 407 -11.38 13.79 31.43
N CYS A 408 -12.52 13.42 30.84
CA CYS A 408 -13.45 12.48 31.46
C CYS A 408 -13.16 11.00 31.15
N ALA A 409 -12.17 10.72 30.29
CA ALA A 409 -11.92 9.41 29.68
C ALA A 409 -11.75 8.25 30.67
N GLU A 410 -11.26 8.51 31.89
CA GLU A 410 -11.09 7.48 32.92
C GLU A 410 -12.41 6.95 33.52
N ASN A 411 -13.48 7.75 33.39
CA ASN A 411 -14.74 7.51 34.10
C ASN A 411 -15.97 7.49 33.20
N LEU A 412 -15.89 8.11 32.03
CA LEU A 412 -16.99 8.29 31.09
C LEU A 412 -16.46 8.13 29.67
N PRO A 413 -17.35 7.75 28.73
CA PRO A 413 -16.94 7.54 27.35
C PRO A 413 -16.21 8.74 26.75
N GLY A 414 -15.01 8.52 26.23
CA GLY A 414 -14.06 9.58 25.93
C GLY A 414 -12.69 9.09 25.47
N GLY A 415 -11.67 9.94 25.63
CA GLY A 415 -10.28 9.62 25.34
C GLY A 415 -9.61 10.56 24.34
N GLY A 416 -8.28 10.44 24.25
CA GLY A 416 -7.44 11.30 23.41
C GLY A 416 -7.84 11.31 21.94
N PHE A 417 -8.20 10.15 21.37
CA PHE A 417 -8.60 10.03 19.96
C PHE A 417 -9.89 10.78 19.63
N VAL A 418 -10.99 10.46 20.33
CA VAL A 418 -12.29 11.07 20.07
C VAL A 418 -12.27 12.57 20.35
N ALA A 419 -11.56 12.98 21.41
CA ALA A 419 -11.34 14.38 21.72
C ALA A 419 -10.62 15.10 20.57
N GLY A 420 -9.55 14.50 20.04
CA GLY A 420 -8.75 15.07 18.94
C GLY A 420 -9.55 15.19 17.64
N LEU A 421 -10.35 14.17 17.30
CA LEU A 421 -11.25 14.22 16.14
C LEU A 421 -12.35 15.27 16.32
N THR A 422 -12.92 15.40 17.52
CA THR A 422 -13.94 16.39 17.84
C THR A 422 -13.40 17.82 17.66
N ALA A 423 -12.20 18.10 18.16
CA ALA A 423 -11.51 19.36 17.87
C ALA A 423 -11.27 19.54 16.37
N GLY A 424 -10.84 18.48 15.68
CA GLY A 424 -10.67 18.45 14.23
C GLY A 424 -11.94 18.87 13.48
N VAL A 425 -13.11 18.36 13.87
CA VAL A 425 -14.41 18.74 13.30
C VAL A 425 -14.70 20.24 13.51
N ALA A 426 -14.39 20.80 14.68
CA ALA A 426 -14.54 22.24 14.92
C ALA A 426 -13.69 23.09 13.98
N PHE A 427 -12.41 22.72 13.79
CA PHE A 427 -11.53 23.41 12.84
C PHE A 427 -11.93 23.21 11.39
N ILE A 428 -12.42 22.03 11.02
CA ILE A 428 -12.98 21.75 9.70
C ILE A 428 -14.20 22.65 9.43
N ALA A 429 -15.12 22.77 10.39
CA ALA A 429 -16.30 23.63 10.24
C ALA A 429 -15.90 25.09 9.98
N ARG A 430 -14.89 25.58 10.71
CA ARG A 430 -14.32 26.92 10.50
C ARG A 430 -13.63 27.05 9.13
N TYR A 431 -12.90 26.04 8.69
CA TYR A 431 -12.32 25.97 7.35
C TYR A 431 -13.39 25.98 6.24
N LEU A 432 -14.50 25.25 6.40
CA LEU A 432 -15.59 25.26 5.42
C LEU A 432 -16.29 26.61 5.32
N ALA A 433 -16.37 27.35 6.43
CA ALA A 433 -16.98 28.67 6.49
C ALA A 433 -16.10 29.79 5.92
N GLY A 434 -14.80 29.78 6.24
CA GLY A 434 -13.86 30.87 5.90
C GLY A 434 -12.68 30.48 5.00
N GLY A 435 -12.59 29.25 4.51
CA GLY A 435 -11.49 28.80 3.66
C GLY A 435 -10.12 28.80 4.35
N ARG A 436 -9.05 28.78 3.54
CA ARG A 436 -7.67 28.58 4.03
C ARG A 436 -7.13 29.68 4.95
N HIS A 437 -7.53 30.93 4.74
CA HIS A 437 -7.00 32.07 5.52
C HIS A 437 -7.59 32.06 6.93
N GLU A 438 -8.89 31.75 7.05
CA GLU A 438 -9.55 31.63 8.34
C GLU A 438 -8.96 30.53 9.22
N LEU A 439 -8.62 29.39 8.62
CA LEU A 439 -7.96 28.30 9.33
C LEU A 439 -6.54 28.68 9.76
N ALA A 440 -5.80 29.43 8.93
CA ALA A 440 -4.45 29.89 9.25
C ALA A 440 -4.42 30.90 10.41
N ASP A 441 -5.44 31.77 10.49
CA ASP A 441 -5.57 32.72 11.60
C ASP A 441 -6.08 32.04 12.88
N ALA A 442 -6.90 31.00 12.75
CA ALA A 442 -7.35 30.18 13.89
C ALA A 442 -6.21 29.33 14.49
N VAL A 443 -5.32 28.81 13.63
CA VAL A 443 -4.19 27.96 14.03
C VAL A 443 -2.90 28.52 13.43
N PRO A 444 -2.18 29.40 14.15
CA PRO A 444 -0.96 30.03 13.64
C PRO A 444 0.22 29.06 13.53
N PHE A 445 0.12 27.87 14.16
CA PHE A 445 1.15 26.85 14.13
C PHE A 445 1.02 25.90 12.93
N LYS A 446 2.14 25.29 12.52
CA LYS A 446 2.12 24.29 11.45
C LYS A 446 1.47 22.99 11.97
N PRO A 447 0.57 22.33 11.21
CA PRO A 447 -0.04 21.07 11.62
C PRO A 447 0.96 20.01 12.08
N GLY A 448 2.10 19.89 11.39
CA GLY A 448 3.17 18.97 11.78
C GLY A 448 3.80 19.22 13.16
N VAL A 449 3.64 20.42 13.75
CA VAL A 449 4.05 20.67 15.14
C VAL A 449 3.12 19.95 16.11
N PHE A 450 1.81 19.92 15.86
CA PHE A 450 0.86 19.17 16.68
C PHE A 450 1.12 17.67 16.59
N THR A 451 1.34 17.14 15.38
CA THR A 451 1.70 15.74 15.18
C THR A 451 3.01 15.37 15.87
N GLY A 452 4.05 16.19 15.72
CA GLY A 452 5.35 15.95 16.35
C GLY A 452 5.31 16.09 17.87
N LEU A 453 4.62 17.11 18.40
CA LEU A 453 4.46 17.31 19.84
C LEU A 453 3.62 16.21 20.47
N GLY A 454 2.55 15.78 19.80
CA GLY A 454 1.71 14.68 20.24
C GLY A 454 2.49 13.37 20.35
N LEU A 455 3.26 13.02 19.31
CA LEU A 455 4.13 11.85 19.31
C LEU A 455 5.25 11.95 20.36
N PHE A 456 5.86 13.12 20.50
CA PHE A 456 6.89 13.38 21.51
C PHE A 456 6.33 13.22 22.93
N LEU A 457 5.14 13.75 23.19
CA LEU A 457 4.50 13.66 24.51
C LEU A 457 4.10 12.22 24.84
N SER A 458 3.42 11.52 23.93
CA SER A 458 2.99 10.13 24.17
C SER A 458 4.20 9.19 24.30
N THR A 459 5.22 9.35 23.46
CA THR A 459 6.46 8.58 23.56
C THR A 459 7.27 8.94 24.80
N GLY A 460 7.27 10.21 25.20
CA GLY A 460 7.93 10.67 26.41
C GLY A 460 7.31 10.08 27.66
N VAL A 461 5.97 10.04 27.75
CA VAL A 461 5.25 9.37 28.84
C VAL A 461 5.53 7.87 28.83
N ALA A 462 5.47 7.23 27.65
CA ALA A 462 5.77 5.81 27.50
C ALA A 462 7.18 5.44 27.98
N LEU A 463 8.19 6.20 27.56
CA LEU A 463 9.59 6.00 27.98
C LEU A 463 9.81 6.40 29.44
N GLY A 464 9.04 7.36 29.97
CA GLY A 464 9.07 7.74 31.37
C GLY A 464 8.84 6.54 32.29
N GLY A 465 7.91 5.64 31.93
CA GLY A 465 7.63 4.41 32.66
C GLY A 465 8.86 3.51 32.90
N LEU A 466 9.91 3.59 32.06
CA LEU A 466 11.16 2.85 32.29
C LEU A 466 11.81 3.18 33.64
N GLY A 467 11.53 4.34 34.21
CA GLY A 467 11.98 4.71 35.54
C GLY A 467 11.48 3.77 36.64
N ASP A 468 10.38 3.05 36.40
CA ASP A 468 9.75 2.11 37.34
C ASP A 468 9.82 0.63 36.87
N GLY A 469 10.62 0.36 35.84
CA GLY A 469 11.00 -1.00 35.42
C GLY A 469 10.42 -1.48 34.09
N THR A 470 9.34 -0.89 33.58
CA THR A 470 8.76 -1.26 32.27
C THR A 470 8.30 -0.04 31.45
N VAL A 471 8.45 -0.13 30.12
CA VAL A 471 7.90 0.89 29.21
C VAL A 471 6.37 0.94 29.36
N LEU A 472 5.80 2.15 29.32
CA LEU A 472 4.35 2.41 29.47
C LEU A 472 3.79 2.11 30.88
N HIS A 473 4.64 1.97 31.90
CA HIS A 473 4.13 1.91 33.28
C HIS A 473 3.43 3.22 33.65
N GLY A 474 2.15 3.13 34.04
CA GLY A 474 1.35 4.27 34.45
C GLY A 474 1.59 4.65 35.92
N TRP A 475 1.75 5.94 36.19
CA TRP A 475 1.66 6.49 37.55
C TRP A 475 0.31 7.15 37.78
N THR A 476 -0.28 6.86 38.92
CA THR A 476 -1.47 7.53 39.45
C THR A 476 -1.09 8.33 40.69
N TRP A 477 -1.52 9.58 40.73
CA TRP A 477 -1.38 10.44 41.89
C TRP A 477 -2.76 10.80 42.43
N HIS A 478 -2.98 10.49 43.71
CA HIS A 478 -4.15 10.91 44.45
C HIS A 478 -3.74 11.99 45.43
N GLY A 479 -4.34 13.17 45.34
CA GLY A 479 -4.08 14.24 46.30
C GLY A 479 -5.18 15.27 46.37
N HIS A 480 -5.26 15.94 47.52
CA HIS A 480 -6.28 16.94 47.78
C HIS A 480 -5.81 18.32 47.32
N LEU A 481 -6.38 18.83 46.24
CA LEU A 481 -6.12 20.19 45.76
C LEU A 481 -6.94 21.18 46.60
N PRO A 482 -6.32 22.28 47.09
CA PRO A 482 -6.94 23.21 48.03
C PRO A 482 -8.19 23.92 47.50
N VAL A 483 -8.45 23.91 46.18
CA VAL A 483 -9.63 24.55 45.54
C VAL A 483 -10.59 23.53 44.93
N TRP A 484 -10.13 22.33 44.57
CA TRP A 484 -10.87 21.37 43.75
C TRP A 484 -11.21 20.05 44.46
N GLY A 485 -10.80 19.89 45.72
CA GLY A 485 -11.03 18.67 46.50
C GLY A 485 -10.07 17.54 46.11
N ASP A 486 -10.49 16.29 46.31
CA ASP A 486 -9.72 15.10 45.93
C ASP A 486 -9.56 15.03 44.41
N ALA A 487 -8.32 15.09 43.92
CA ALA A 487 -8.00 14.92 42.52
C ALA A 487 -7.25 13.61 42.28
N HIS A 488 -7.66 12.91 41.23
CA HIS A 488 -6.93 11.82 40.64
C HIS A 488 -6.23 12.35 39.38
N LEU A 489 -4.90 12.27 39.34
CA LEU A 489 -4.12 12.64 38.17
C LEU A 489 -3.30 11.43 37.74
N SER A 490 -3.59 10.90 36.55
CA SER A 490 -2.83 9.81 35.96
C SER A 490 -1.96 10.28 34.81
N THR A 491 -0.80 9.63 34.66
CA THR A 491 0.01 9.68 33.43
C THR A 491 -0.78 9.27 32.19
N ALA A 492 -1.86 8.48 32.34
CA ALA A 492 -2.80 8.14 31.27
C ALA A 492 -3.37 9.39 30.59
N VAL A 493 -3.76 10.42 31.36
CA VAL A 493 -4.30 11.67 30.81
C VAL A 493 -3.23 12.43 30.01
N LEU A 494 -1.96 12.42 30.46
CA LEU A 494 -0.85 13.02 29.71
C LEU A 494 -0.56 12.27 28.41
N PHE A 495 -0.63 10.94 28.44
CA PHE A 495 -0.50 10.10 27.25
C PHE A 495 -1.62 10.42 26.25
N ASP A 496 -2.87 10.49 26.72
CA ASP A 496 -4.04 10.86 25.92
C ASP A 496 -3.98 12.29 25.39
N CYS A 497 -3.38 13.23 26.12
CA CYS A 497 -3.07 14.57 25.61
C CYS A 497 -2.11 14.49 24.41
N GLY A 498 -1.14 13.58 24.43
CA GLY A 498 -0.25 13.31 23.30
C GLY A 498 -1.01 12.81 22.08
N VAL A 499 -1.87 11.81 22.28
CA VAL A 499 -2.75 11.25 21.23
C VAL A 499 -3.69 12.33 20.67
N TYR A 500 -4.30 13.13 21.55
CA TYR A 500 -5.17 14.27 21.19
C TYR A 500 -4.49 15.24 20.24
N LEU A 501 -3.28 15.72 20.60
CA LEU A 501 -2.52 16.65 19.77
C LEU A 501 -2.12 16.01 18.44
N LEU A 502 -1.76 14.73 18.46
CA LEU A 502 -1.38 13.99 17.26
C LEU A 502 -2.55 13.93 16.28
N VAL A 503 -3.71 13.45 16.74
CA VAL A 503 -4.92 13.29 15.92
C VAL A 503 -5.41 14.64 15.39
N LEU A 504 -5.44 15.67 16.23
CA LEU A 504 -5.76 17.03 15.81
C LEU A 504 -4.79 17.52 14.72
N GLY A 505 -3.48 17.29 14.91
CA GLY A 505 -2.45 17.61 13.93
C GLY A 505 -2.68 16.92 12.58
N VAL A 506 -3.01 15.62 12.59
CA VAL A 506 -3.33 14.85 11.38
C VAL A 506 -4.53 15.42 10.65
N VAL A 507 -5.64 15.70 11.36
CA VAL A 507 -6.85 16.27 10.75
C VAL A 507 -6.57 17.64 10.13
N LEU A 508 -5.88 18.52 10.86
CA LEU A 508 -5.49 19.84 10.37
C LEU A 508 -4.59 19.75 9.13
N ASP A 509 -3.67 18.79 9.12
CA ASP A 509 -2.74 18.59 8.01
C ASP A 509 -3.47 18.13 6.73
N ILE A 510 -4.36 17.15 6.86
CA ILE A 510 -5.21 16.66 5.76
C ILE A 510 -6.05 17.80 5.17
N VAL A 511 -6.74 18.56 6.01
CA VAL A 511 -7.62 19.66 5.59
C VAL A 511 -6.82 20.76 4.92
N ARG A 512 -5.67 21.14 5.48
CA ARG A 512 -4.80 22.16 4.90
C ARG A 512 -4.19 21.71 3.58
N ALA A 513 -3.72 20.47 3.49
CA ALA A 513 -3.05 19.95 2.30
C ALA A 513 -4.04 19.81 1.12
N LEU A 514 -5.24 19.30 1.38
CA LEU A 514 -6.31 19.19 0.38
C LEU A 514 -6.89 20.56 0.04
N GLY A 515 -7.21 21.35 1.06
CA GLY A 515 -7.83 22.65 0.91
C GLY A 515 -6.97 23.65 0.15
N ALA A 516 -5.70 23.79 0.53
CA ALA A 516 -4.78 24.69 -0.15
C ALA A 516 -4.55 24.30 -1.62
N ARG A 517 -4.70 23.03 -1.99
CA ARG A 517 -4.60 22.59 -3.40
C ARG A 517 -5.85 23.00 -4.18
N ILE A 518 -7.03 22.75 -3.61
CA ILE A 518 -8.31 23.08 -4.23
C ILE A 518 -8.41 24.59 -4.46
N ASP A 519 -8.15 25.40 -3.44
CA ASP A 519 -8.27 26.86 -3.49
C ASP A 519 -7.34 27.46 -4.56
N ARG A 520 -6.06 27.04 -4.59
CA ARG A 520 -5.08 27.52 -5.58
C ARG A 520 -5.45 27.17 -7.01
N GLN A 521 -6.02 25.98 -7.22
CA GLN A 521 -6.54 25.60 -8.54
C GLN A 521 -7.80 26.39 -8.91
N ILE A 522 -8.59 26.89 -7.94
CA ILE A 522 -9.80 27.69 -8.23
C ILE A 522 -9.32 29.06 -8.69
N GLU A 523 -8.36 29.64 -7.98
CA GLU A 523 -7.70 30.91 -8.33
C GLU A 523 -7.06 30.84 -9.73
N ARG A 524 -6.39 29.73 -10.09
CA ARG A 524 -5.80 29.54 -11.44
C ARG A 524 -6.84 29.41 -12.56
N ALA A 525 -8.03 28.87 -12.26
CA ALA A 525 -9.09 28.66 -13.23
C ALA A 525 -10.06 29.85 -13.34
N ALA A 526 -9.96 30.83 -12.43
CA ALA A 526 -10.74 32.05 -12.52
C ALA A 526 -10.22 32.90 -13.69
N PRO A 527 -11.08 33.40 -14.59
CA PRO A 527 -10.67 34.31 -15.65
C PRO A 527 -10.02 35.54 -15.00
N ARG A 528 -8.78 35.86 -15.40
CA ARG A 528 -8.14 37.10 -14.97
C ARG A 528 -9.02 38.26 -15.45
N PRO A 529 -9.38 39.22 -14.58
CA PRO A 529 -10.06 40.42 -15.04
C PRO A 529 -9.15 41.07 -16.10
N GLU A 530 -9.71 41.33 -17.28
CA GLU A 530 -9.02 42.09 -18.33
C GLU A 530 -8.56 43.40 -17.69
N ALA A 531 -7.24 43.58 -17.61
CA ALA A 531 -6.66 44.84 -17.20
C ALA A 531 -7.18 45.89 -18.19
N GLY A 532 -8.05 46.76 -17.69
CA GLY A 532 -8.63 47.84 -18.47
C GLY A 532 -7.53 48.61 -19.17
N ARG A 533 -7.58 48.63 -20.50
CA ARG A 533 -7.00 49.71 -21.28
C ARG A 533 -7.84 50.95 -20.97
N ALA A 534 -7.36 51.76 -20.05
CA ALA A 534 -7.74 53.16 -19.92
C ALA A 534 -6.57 54.00 -20.41
#